data_AF-A0A1I0J4G5-F1
#
_entry.id   AF-A0A1I0J4G5-F1
#
_cell.length_a   1.000
_cell.length_b   1.000
_cell.length_c   1.000
_cell.angle_alpha   90.00
_cell.angle_beta   90.00
_cell.angle_gamma   90.00
#
_symmetry.space_group_name_H-M   'P 1'
#
loop_
_entity.id
_entity.type
_entity.pdbx_description
1 polymer ?
#
loop_
_entity_poly.entity_id
_entity_poly.type
_entity_poly.pdbx_seq_one_letter_code
_entity_poly.pdbx_strand_id
1 'polypeptide(L)'
;MKQFKKLSALFLLCAAILCGCTQSNIVSPTGGVVEGPAVPDVETKDDVEIDWDEVNQAMRDEFMEPYGPFGDYVMEMAVTYDASSKTVTVLLPVTAKTTGEIAVEYGEAVLKVIGDELATQDFSYAPSDEEKLYYGGFFDENNVKIQIFPFNSQDDESTYLVNDTIKAGEQRALTALK
;
A
#
# COMPACT_ATOMS: atom_id res chain seq x y z
N MET A 1 -36.40 -72.24 -16.31
CA MET A 1 -36.75 -71.50 -17.54
C MET A 1 -37.46 -70.20 -17.18
N LYS A 2 -36.94 -69.05 -17.66
CA LYS A 2 -37.64 -67.78 -17.94
C LYS A 2 -38.36 -67.11 -16.73
N GLN A 3 -38.07 -65.88 -16.29
CA GLN A 3 -37.97 -64.65 -17.07
C GLN A 3 -37.31 -63.48 -16.31
N PHE A 4 -36.64 -62.63 -17.07
CA PHE A 4 -36.35 -61.23 -16.80
C PHE A 4 -37.58 -60.48 -16.30
N LYS A 5 -37.40 -59.62 -15.27
CA LYS A 5 -38.13 -58.37 -14.98
C LYS A 5 -37.93 -58.04 -13.51
N LYS A 6 -36.82 -57.37 -13.14
CA LYS A 6 -36.72 -56.37 -12.05
C LYS A 6 -35.42 -55.55 -12.21
N LEU A 7 -35.16 -55.10 -13.44
CA LEU A 7 -34.41 -53.87 -13.65
C LEU A 7 -35.36 -52.75 -13.16
N SER A 8 -34.86 -51.73 -12.45
CA SER A 8 -35.57 -50.49 -12.08
C SER A 8 -36.14 -50.34 -10.66
N ALA A 9 -35.39 -50.69 -9.60
CA ALA A 9 -35.82 -50.32 -8.23
C ALA A 9 -34.71 -49.85 -7.27
N LEU A 10 -33.50 -49.49 -7.76
CA LEU A 10 -32.43 -48.99 -6.87
C LEU A 10 -31.74 -47.70 -7.35
N PHE A 11 -32.24 -47.09 -8.43
CA PHE A 11 -31.72 -45.81 -8.95
C PHE A 11 -32.60 -44.59 -8.58
N LEU A 12 -33.43 -44.73 -7.54
CA LEU A 12 -34.44 -43.73 -7.17
C LEU A 12 -34.24 -43.15 -5.76
N LEU A 13 -33.07 -43.36 -5.15
CA LEU A 13 -32.77 -42.84 -3.81
C LEU A 13 -31.73 -41.70 -3.77
N CYS A 14 -31.04 -41.39 -4.88
CA CYS A 14 -30.01 -40.34 -4.91
C CYS A 14 -30.46 -39.01 -5.53
N ALA A 15 -31.71 -38.88 -6.00
CA ALA A 15 -32.20 -37.66 -6.65
C ALA A 15 -32.87 -36.65 -5.69
N ALA A 16 -32.96 -36.95 -4.39
CA ALA A 16 -33.73 -36.14 -3.43
C ALA A 16 -32.90 -35.23 -2.50
N ILE A 17 -31.57 -35.16 -2.66
CA ILE A 17 -30.70 -34.32 -1.78
C ILE A 17 -30.05 -33.15 -2.53
N LEU A 18 -30.47 -32.86 -3.76
CA LEU A 18 -29.95 -31.71 -4.53
C LEU A 18 -30.88 -30.50 -4.57
N CYS A 19 -32.00 -30.53 -3.83
CA CYS A 19 -32.85 -29.36 -3.60
C CYS A 19 -32.50 -28.66 -2.28
N GLY A 20 -31.21 -28.50 -2.01
CA GLY A 20 -30.74 -27.42 -1.16
C GLY A 20 -30.66 -26.16 -2.01
N CYS A 21 -31.80 -25.62 -2.45
CA CYS A 21 -31.84 -24.21 -2.79
C CYS A 21 -31.49 -23.49 -1.49
N THR A 22 -30.24 -23.10 -1.31
CA THR A 22 -29.94 -21.98 -0.42
C THR A 22 -30.92 -20.90 -0.84
N GLN A 23 -31.84 -20.56 0.06
CA GLN A 23 -32.71 -19.42 -0.15
C GLN A 23 -31.76 -18.26 -0.39
N SER A 24 -31.70 -17.77 -1.62
CA SER A 24 -30.99 -16.55 -1.90
C SER A 24 -31.66 -15.49 -1.04
N ASN A 25 -31.08 -15.16 0.11
CA ASN A 25 -31.24 -13.83 0.66
C ASN A 25 -30.46 -12.90 -0.28
N ILE A 26 -31.01 -12.71 -1.49
CA ILE A 26 -30.86 -11.42 -2.15
C ILE A 26 -31.48 -10.46 -1.15
N VAL A 27 -30.62 -9.67 -0.54
CA VAL A 27 -31.01 -8.55 0.30
C VAL A 27 -31.81 -7.63 -0.61
N SER A 28 -33.13 -7.82 -0.65
CA SER A 28 -34.03 -6.83 -1.20
C SER A 28 -34.02 -5.69 -0.19
N PRO A 29 -33.63 -4.46 -0.58
CA PRO A 29 -33.56 -3.35 0.36
C PRO A 29 -34.94 -3.17 0.98
N THR A 30 -35.09 -3.55 2.25
CA THR A 30 -36.33 -3.33 2.98
C THR A 30 -36.24 -1.94 3.56
N GLY A 31 -36.62 -0.96 2.74
CA GLY A 31 -36.72 0.45 3.12
C GLY A 31 -35.64 1.32 2.51
N GLY A 32 -35.86 1.77 1.28
CA GLY A 32 -35.02 2.77 0.61
C GLY A 32 -34.99 2.57 -0.90
N VAL A 33 -36.13 2.76 -1.57
CA VAL A 33 -36.12 2.90 -3.04
C VAL A 33 -35.54 4.28 -3.36
N VAL A 34 -34.29 4.31 -3.81
CA VAL A 34 -33.86 5.40 -4.70
C VAL A 34 -34.51 5.10 -6.05
N GLU A 35 -35.39 5.98 -6.54
CA GLU A 35 -36.02 5.80 -7.85
C GLU A 35 -34.96 5.84 -8.96
N GLY A 36 -34.82 4.74 -9.71
CA GLY A 36 -33.90 4.63 -10.86
C GLY A 36 -32.90 3.48 -10.71
N PRO A 37 -32.17 3.10 -11.78
CA PRO A 37 -31.03 2.19 -11.62
C PRO A 37 -30.07 2.82 -10.61
N ALA A 38 -29.65 2.07 -9.60
CA ALA A 38 -28.61 2.54 -8.69
C ALA A 38 -27.38 2.88 -9.53
N VAL A 39 -27.13 4.17 -9.74
CA VAL A 39 -25.93 4.65 -10.42
C VAL A 39 -24.83 4.61 -9.38
N PRO A 40 -23.73 3.88 -9.61
CA PRO A 40 -22.57 3.95 -8.72
C PRO A 40 -22.14 5.40 -8.57
N ASP A 41 -21.89 5.84 -7.34
CA ASP A 41 -21.20 7.11 -7.13
C ASP A 41 -19.76 6.93 -7.63
N VAL A 42 -19.44 7.61 -8.74
CA VAL A 42 -18.13 7.57 -9.40
C VAL A 42 -17.32 8.82 -9.12
N GLU A 43 -17.83 9.73 -8.27
CA GLU A 43 -17.09 10.92 -7.86
C GLU A 43 -15.99 10.52 -6.88
N THR A 44 -14.76 10.95 -7.16
CA THR A 44 -13.65 10.84 -6.21
C THR A 44 -13.99 11.61 -4.95
N LYS A 45 -13.78 10.98 -3.80
CA LYS A 45 -13.86 11.66 -2.50
C LYS A 45 -12.46 12.13 -2.14
N ASP A 46 -12.35 13.40 -1.79
CA ASP A 46 -11.10 14.00 -1.32
C ASP A 46 -11.01 13.88 0.22
N ASP A 47 -9.80 14.04 0.76
CA ASP A 47 -9.49 14.01 2.20
C ASP A 47 -9.85 12.69 2.88
N VAL A 48 -9.52 11.56 2.24
CA VAL A 48 -9.64 10.25 2.88
C VAL A 48 -8.63 10.16 4.03
N GLU A 49 -9.07 9.69 5.19
CA GLU A 49 -8.19 9.48 6.33
C GLU A 49 -7.17 8.38 6.00
N ILE A 50 -5.89 8.75 5.97
CA ILE A 50 -4.78 7.84 5.65
C ILE A 50 -4.51 6.89 6.81
N ASP A 51 -4.47 5.60 6.51
CA ASP A 51 -3.98 4.56 7.42
C ASP A 51 -2.45 4.44 7.28
N TRP A 52 -1.75 5.05 8.23
CA TRP A 52 -0.29 5.03 8.27
C TRP A 52 0.29 3.67 8.68
N ASP A 53 -0.49 2.80 9.32
CA ASP A 53 -0.04 1.43 9.61
C ASP A 53 0.00 0.62 8.31
N GLU A 54 -1.00 0.80 7.42
CA GLU A 54 -0.99 0.21 6.07
C GLU A 54 0.16 0.77 5.22
N VAL A 55 0.45 2.07 5.28
CA VAL A 55 1.63 2.66 4.62
C VAL A 55 2.93 1.99 5.10
N ASN A 56 3.10 1.81 6.41
CA ASN A 56 4.28 1.12 6.93
C ASN A 56 4.33 -0.35 6.52
N GLN A 57 3.17 -1.02 6.41
CA GLN A 57 3.11 -2.41 5.96
C GLN A 57 3.50 -2.54 4.48
N ALA A 58 2.97 -1.69 3.60
CA ALA A 58 3.33 -1.69 2.17
C ALA A 58 4.84 -1.53 1.97
N MET A 59 5.46 -0.65 2.75
CA MET A 59 6.91 -0.46 2.75
C MET A 59 7.68 -1.71 3.17
N ARG A 60 7.23 -2.41 4.23
CA ARG A 60 7.87 -3.64 4.70
C ARG A 60 7.72 -4.77 3.70
N ASP A 61 6.55 -4.89 3.10
CA ASP A 61 6.25 -5.92 2.11
C ASP A 61 7.13 -5.74 0.87
N GLU A 62 7.34 -4.51 0.39
CA GLU A 62 8.16 -4.23 -0.79
C GLU A 62 9.67 -4.38 -0.52
N PHE A 63 10.16 -3.89 0.63
CA PHE A 63 11.59 -3.74 0.85
C PHE A 63 12.20 -4.78 1.82
N MET A 64 11.42 -5.44 2.67
CA MET A 64 11.92 -6.38 3.69
C MET A 64 11.57 -7.85 3.43
N GLU A 65 10.42 -8.19 2.85
CA GLU A 65 9.99 -9.59 2.72
C GLU A 65 10.14 -10.19 1.31
N PRO A 66 10.71 -11.41 1.16
CA PRO A 66 11.74 -12.04 2.00
C PRO A 66 13.14 -11.44 1.77
N TYR A 67 13.33 -10.73 0.65
CA TYR A 67 14.47 -9.86 0.31
C TYR A 67 14.03 -8.89 -0.80
N GLY A 68 13.69 -7.64 -0.42
CA GLY A 68 13.32 -6.60 -1.39
C GLY A 68 14.50 -6.10 -2.22
N PRO A 69 14.29 -5.13 -3.14
CA PRO A 69 15.31 -4.63 -4.07
C PRO A 69 16.60 -4.12 -3.40
N PHE A 70 16.51 -3.72 -2.13
CA PHE A 70 17.61 -3.20 -1.31
C PHE A 70 17.96 -4.10 -0.11
N GLY A 71 17.57 -5.38 -0.12
CA GLY A 71 17.66 -6.28 1.05
C GLY A 71 19.06 -6.42 1.69
N ASP A 72 20.14 -6.13 0.96
CA ASP A 72 21.51 -6.10 1.52
C ASP A 72 21.80 -4.88 2.42
N TYR A 73 20.95 -3.86 2.35
CA TYR A 73 21.13 -2.55 3.00
C TYR A 73 20.06 -2.25 4.04
N VAL A 74 18.83 -2.72 3.86
CA VAL A 74 17.70 -2.44 4.75
C VAL A 74 17.91 -3.11 6.11
N MET A 75 17.71 -2.35 7.20
CA MET A 75 17.66 -2.89 8.56
C MET A 75 16.27 -2.76 9.17
N GLU A 76 15.68 -1.57 9.04
CA GLU A 76 14.38 -1.23 9.59
C GLU A 76 13.80 -0.07 8.76
N MET A 77 12.51 0.23 8.94
CA MET A 77 11.89 1.42 8.38
C MET A 77 10.74 1.90 9.26
N ALA A 78 10.53 3.21 9.26
CA ALA A 78 9.38 3.83 9.89
C ALA A 78 8.93 5.06 9.09
N VAL A 79 7.63 5.14 8.85
CA VAL A 79 6.95 6.29 8.25
C VAL A 79 5.96 6.84 9.28
N THR A 80 6.01 8.15 9.52
CA THR A 80 5.08 8.83 10.42
C THR A 80 4.63 10.13 9.79
N TYR A 81 3.44 10.61 10.16
CA TYR A 81 2.93 11.89 9.69
C TYR A 81 2.52 12.77 10.85
N ASP A 82 2.98 14.02 10.81
CA ASP A 82 2.57 15.06 11.72
C ASP A 82 1.67 16.06 10.98
N ALA A 83 0.36 15.98 11.26
CA ALA A 83 -0.64 16.86 10.66
C ALA A 83 -0.45 18.34 11.04
N SER A 84 0.21 18.64 12.17
CA SER A 84 0.42 20.03 12.61
C SER A 84 1.49 20.74 11.78
N SER A 85 2.54 20.02 11.41
CA SER A 85 3.62 20.52 10.55
C SER A 85 3.46 20.12 9.08
N LYS A 86 2.41 19.37 8.74
CA LYS A 86 2.19 18.76 7.42
C LYS A 86 3.44 18.08 6.90
N THR A 87 4.06 17.23 7.73
CA THR A 87 5.34 16.61 7.43
C THR A 87 5.30 15.11 7.62
N VAL A 88 5.60 14.37 6.56
CA VAL A 88 5.92 12.94 6.61
C VAL A 88 7.38 12.82 7.05
N THR A 89 7.65 12.02 8.07
CA THR A 89 9.01 11.66 8.48
C THR A 89 9.27 10.19 8.17
N VAL A 90 10.30 9.96 7.36
CA VAL A 90 10.77 8.65 6.93
C VAL A 90 12.13 8.39 7.54
N LEU A 91 12.24 7.32 8.34
CA LEU A 91 13.47 6.89 8.98
C LEU A 91 13.90 5.55 8.41
N LEU A 92 15.09 5.51 7.83
CA LEU A 92 15.66 4.33 7.18
C LEU A 92 17.02 3.97 7.79
N PRO A 93 17.05 3.22 8.91
CA PRO A 93 18.27 2.59 9.37
C PRO A 93 18.79 1.59 8.34
N VAL A 94 20.08 1.67 8.02
CA VAL A 94 20.73 0.82 7.00
C VAL A 94 21.99 0.13 7.51
N THR A 95 22.47 -0.87 6.78
CA THR A 95 23.75 -1.54 7.08
C THR A 95 24.93 -0.59 6.85
N ALA A 96 26.04 -0.85 7.52
CA ALA A 96 27.28 -0.08 7.39
C ALA A 96 27.94 -0.16 5.99
N LYS A 97 27.43 -1.01 5.09
CA LYS A 97 27.92 -1.15 3.71
C LYS A 97 27.30 -0.12 2.76
N THR A 98 26.23 0.55 3.19
CA THR A 98 25.46 1.49 2.38
C THR A 98 26.28 2.75 2.12
N THR A 99 26.42 3.12 0.85
CA THR A 99 27.04 4.39 0.43
C THR A 99 26.00 5.49 0.34
N GLY A 100 26.41 6.76 0.23
CA GLY A 100 25.48 7.87 0.01
C GLY A 100 24.70 7.74 -1.30
N GLU A 101 25.31 7.23 -2.36
CA GLU A 101 24.66 6.97 -3.65
C GLU A 101 23.55 5.91 -3.51
N ILE A 102 23.85 4.78 -2.87
CA ILE A 102 22.84 3.74 -2.60
C ILE A 102 21.74 4.26 -1.67
N ALA A 103 22.09 5.09 -0.68
CA ALA A 103 21.11 5.68 0.22
C ALA A 103 20.14 6.62 -0.53
N VAL A 104 20.63 7.41 -1.49
CA VAL A 104 19.78 8.25 -2.34
C VAL A 104 18.85 7.38 -3.17
N GLU A 105 19.38 6.39 -3.93
CA GLU A 105 18.55 5.49 -4.74
C GLU A 105 17.49 4.76 -3.91
N TYR A 106 17.87 4.27 -2.74
CA TYR A 106 16.97 3.60 -1.81
C TYR A 106 15.90 4.54 -1.26
N GLY A 107 16.29 5.73 -0.81
CA GLY A 107 15.35 6.72 -0.29
C GLY A 107 14.34 7.17 -1.34
N GLU A 108 14.77 7.38 -2.58
CA GLU A 108 13.88 7.75 -3.68
C GLU A 108 12.90 6.63 -4.04
N ALA A 109 13.35 5.38 -4.07
CA ALA A 109 12.48 4.22 -4.26
C ALA A 109 11.42 4.12 -3.15
N VAL A 110 11.85 4.32 -1.90
CA VAL A 110 10.94 4.35 -0.75
C VAL A 110 9.88 5.44 -0.88
N LEU A 111 10.27 6.66 -1.26
CA LEU A 111 9.33 7.76 -1.43
C LEU A 111 8.29 7.50 -2.52
N LYS A 112 8.67 6.84 -3.62
CA LYS A 112 7.71 6.44 -4.68
C LYS A 112 6.66 5.47 -4.16
N VAL A 113 7.09 4.42 -3.45
CA VAL A 113 6.17 3.42 -2.87
C VAL A 113 5.22 4.07 -1.86
N ILE A 114 5.72 4.97 -1.00
CA ILE A 114 4.85 5.73 -0.08
C ILE A 114 3.81 6.53 -0.87
N GLY A 115 4.21 7.26 -1.91
CA GLY A 115 3.27 8.05 -2.69
C GLY A 115 2.24 7.24 -3.47
N ASP A 116 2.63 6.06 -3.97
CA ASP A 116 1.71 5.13 -4.63
C ASP A 116 0.68 4.55 -3.66
N GLU A 117 1.11 4.20 -2.44
CA GLU A 117 0.22 3.73 -1.39
C GLU A 117 -0.75 4.82 -0.93
N LEU A 118 -0.26 6.06 -0.78
CA LEU A 118 -1.11 7.21 -0.44
C LEU A 118 -2.15 7.49 -1.54
N ALA A 119 -1.78 7.36 -2.82
CA ALA A 119 -2.70 7.50 -3.95
C ALA A 119 -3.68 6.31 -4.08
N THR A 120 -3.35 5.15 -3.51
CA THR A 120 -4.23 3.99 -3.45
C THR A 120 -5.31 4.17 -2.39
N GLN A 121 -4.96 4.78 -1.25
CA GLN A 121 -5.92 5.08 -0.19
C GLN A 121 -6.79 6.30 -0.50
N ASP A 122 -6.19 7.36 -1.04
CA ASP A 122 -6.88 8.57 -1.46
C ASP A 122 -6.64 8.83 -2.96
N PHE A 123 -7.64 8.46 -3.76
CA PHE A 123 -7.62 8.57 -5.23
C PHE A 123 -7.61 10.02 -5.74
N SER A 124 -7.72 11.03 -4.87
CA SER A 124 -7.51 12.43 -5.25
C SER A 124 -6.04 12.74 -5.55
N TYR A 125 -5.10 11.98 -4.96
CA TYR A 125 -3.67 12.13 -5.24
C TYR A 125 -3.25 11.37 -6.49
N ALA A 126 -2.37 11.98 -7.27
CA ALA A 126 -1.67 11.28 -8.34
C ALA A 126 -0.63 10.31 -7.76
N PRO A 127 -0.50 9.08 -8.29
CA PRO A 127 0.58 8.17 -7.90
C PRO A 127 1.95 8.72 -8.35
N SER A 128 3.02 8.10 -7.89
CA SER A 128 4.38 8.39 -8.35
C SER A 128 4.54 8.14 -9.86
N ASP A 129 5.59 8.71 -10.46
CA ASP A 129 5.92 8.49 -11.88
C ASP A 129 7.18 7.63 -11.96
N GLU A 130 7.13 6.45 -12.57
CA GLU A 130 8.29 5.56 -12.69
C GLU A 130 9.44 6.18 -13.50
N GLU A 131 9.12 6.93 -14.57
CA GLU A 131 10.10 7.48 -15.52
C GLU A 131 10.58 8.88 -15.13
N LYS A 132 9.84 9.58 -14.28
CA LYS A 132 10.17 10.94 -13.83
C LYS A 132 10.51 10.97 -12.35
N LEU A 133 11.07 12.11 -11.95
CA LEU A 133 11.34 12.43 -10.56
C LEU A 133 10.09 13.06 -9.95
N TYR A 134 9.12 12.21 -9.65
CA TYR A 134 7.85 12.59 -9.04
C TYR A 134 7.43 11.48 -8.07
N TYR A 135 7.32 11.81 -6.79
CA TYR A 135 7.07 10.84 -5.74
C TYR A 135 5.59 10.63 -5.44
N GLY A 136 4.70 11.47 -5.96
CA GLY A 136 3.25 11.37 -5.73
C GLY A 136 2.64 12.69 -5.26
N GLY A 137 1.33 12.83 -5.49
CA GLY A 137 0.58 14.07 -5.28
C GLY A 137 0.43 14.47 -3.82
N PHE A 138 0.50 13.52 -2.89
CA PHE A 138 0.48 13.84 -1.46
C PHE A 138 1.63 14.78 -1.07
N PHE A 139 2.81 14.63 -1.70
CA PHE A 139 3.98 15.46 -1.46
C PHE A 139 3.94 16.81 -2.17
N ASP A 140 2.95 17.06 -3.03
CA ASP A 140 2.70 18.41 -3.55
C ASP A 140 2.09 19.32 -2.47
N GLU A 141 1.44 18.73 -1.47
CA GLU A 141 0.76 19.47 -0.40
C GLU A 141 1.42 19.32 0.98
N ASN A 142 2.26 18.30 1.13
CA ASN A 142 2.91 17.93 2.39
C ASN A 142 4.43 17.84 2.24
N ASN A 143 5.16 18.27 3.26
CA ASN A 143 6.61 18.10 3.28
C ASN A 143 6.95 16.62 3.52
N VAL A 144 8.13 16.21 3.06
CA VAL A 144 8.73 14.94 3.48
C VAL A 144 10.15 15.14 3.96
N LYS A 145 10.41 14.68 5.19
CA LYS A 145 11.72 14.59 5.80
C LYS A 145 12.18 13.15 5.74
N ILE A 146 13.30 12.89 5.10
CA ILE A 146 13.89 11.56 4.99
C ILE A 146 15.27 11.52 5.64
N GLN A 147 15.48 10.52 6.48
CA GLN A 147 16.70 10.33 7.24
C GLN A 147 17.21 8.91 7.04
N ILE A 148 18.41 8.78 6.49
CA ILE A 148 19.04 7.50 6.18
C ILE A 148 20.38 7.46 6.88
N PHE A 149 20.56 6.49 7.76
CA PHE A 149 21.70 6.44 8.67
C PHE A 149 22.07 4.99 9.03
N PRO A 150 23.36 4.72 9.33
CA PRO A 150 23.76 3.41 9.81
C PRO A 150 22.97 2.97 11.06
N PHE A 151 22.61 1.68 11.14
CA PHE A 151 21.90 1.14 12.29
C PHE A 151 22.65 1.44 13.61
N ASN A 152 21.90 1.78 14.66
CA ASN A 152 22.39 2.27 15.97
C ASN A 152 23.09 3.64 15.95
N SER A 153 22.94 4.47 14.92
CA SER A 153 23.49 5.84 14.90
C SER A 153 22.44 6.95 14.80
N GLN A 154 21.18 6.69 15.19
CA GLN A 154 20.08 7.65 15.09
C GLN A 154 20.36 8.98 15.84
N ASP A 155 21.12 8.94 16.94
CA ASP A 155 21.37 10.13 17.75
C ASP A 155 22.61 10.92 17.30
N ASP A 156 23.31 10.48 16.25
CA ASP A 156 24.51 11.12 15.71
C ASP A 156 24.29 11.53 14.25
N GLU A 157 23.71 12.72 14.03
CA GLU A 157 23.46 13.25 12.68
C GLU A 157 24.73 13.36 11.82
N SER A 158 25.92 13.39 12.44
CA SER A 158 27.17 13.43 11.68
C SER A 158 27.42 12.14 10.91
N THR A 159 26.77 11.02 11.22
CA THR A 159 26.90 9.74 10.50
C THR A 159 25.91 9.57 9.35
N TYR A 160 24.93 10.47 9.23
CA TYR A 160 23.83 10.30 8.30
C TYR A 160 24.34 10.32 6.86
N LEU A 161 23.78 9.44 6.05
CA LEU A 161 24.01 9.37 4.60
C LEU A 161 23.09 10.36 3.88
N VAL A 162 21.84 10.47 4.35
CA VAL A 162 20.85 11.44 3.90
C VAL A 162 20.15 12.03 5.12
N ASN A 163 19.99 13.36 5.16
CA ASN A 163 19.15 14.08 6.12
C ASN A 163 18.51 15.25 5.37
N ASP A 164 17.48 14.95 4.57
CA ASP A 164 16.92 15.90 3.62
C ASP A 164 15.44 16.19 3.96
N THR A 165 14.98 17.37 3.59
CA THR A 165 13.57 17.75 3.64
C THR A 165 13.16 18.33 2.30
N ILE A 166 12.32 17.60 1.58
CA ILE A 166 11.65 18.08 0.37
C ILE A 166 10.41 18.85 0.85
N LYS A 167 10.30 20.12 0.44
CA LYS A 167 9.15 20.94 0.80
C LYS A 167 7.95 20.60 -0.07
N ALA A 168 6.75 20.82 0.45
CA ALA A 168 5.52 20.66 -0.30
C ALA A 168 5.60 21.37 -1.66
N GLY A 169 5.27 20.64 -2.73
CA GLY A 169 5.32 21.12 -4.11
C GLY A 169 6.69 21.02 -4.78
N GLU A 170 7.73 20.56 -4.07
CA GLU A 170 9.01 20.20 -4.66
C GLU A 170 9.04 18.71 -5.02
N GLN A 171 9.55 18.39 -6.20
CA GLN A 171 9.72 17.03 -6.69
C GLN A 171 11.15 16.92 -7.23
N ARG A 172 12.09 16.56 -6.35
CA ARG A 172 13.54 16.66 -6.59
C ARG A 172 14.29 15.47 -6.00
N ALA A 173 15.52 15.31 -6.47
CA ALA A 173 16.39 14.23 -6.02
C ALA A 173 16.80 14.48 -4.56
N LEU A 174 17.06 13.37 -3.86
CA LEU A 174 17.66 13.43 -2.53
C LEU A 174 19.13 13.80 -2.64
N THR A 175 19.61 14.56 -1.65
CA THR A 175 21.03 14.92 -1.59
C THR A 175 21.76 14.06 -0.57
N ALA A 176 22.74 13.29 -1.04
CA ALA A 176 23.67 12.60 -0.15
C ALA A 176 24.55 13.62 0.60
N LEU A 177 24.78 13.35 1.89
CA LEU A 177 25.68 14.15 2.72
C LEU A 177 27.14 13.70 2.62
N LYS A 178 27.36 12.45 2.19
CA LYS A 178 28.67 11.79 2.14
C LYS A 178 28.79 10.80 0.99
#